data_AF-F8Q5P3-F1
#
_entry.id   AF-F8Q5P3-F1
#
_cell.length_a   1.000
_cell.length_b   1.000
_cell.length_c   1.000
_cell.angle_alpha   90.00
_cell.angle_beta   90.00
_cell.angle_gamma   90.00
#
_symmetry.space_group_name_H-M   'P 1'
#
loop_
_entity.id
_entity.type
_entity.pdbx_description
1 polymer ?
#
loop_
_entity_poly.entity_id
_entity_poly.type
_entity_poly.pdbx_seq_one_letter_code
_entity_poly.pdbx_strand_id
1 'polypeptide(L)'
;MEDQEEEGKKMENRVHKRLILKTECCKFQTAAGPYQFLEGMFHGMMGHYNMYKDGWLHRDVSDGNVLLLPEPEIRKPLTRFECTKNLTKCVGVISDGDQAIRWRELDRKLEKRRSGTLPFISRRMLSAWDDDEPILHTFADDLESFFWVILCVLLSIGAERNSLTGKERKWLLEILAADDPRMSGLVKGSTLQMLEASVLRTKHKLSPVLVFVPFFTDIIRLMNEATEAADELNSDNLVESLTTLGDKFYEMWFTAFLRALPSLPKTWDEVLKPPI
;
A
#
# COMPACT_ATOMS: atom_id res chain seq x y z
N MET A 1 -47.66 28.10 7.21
CA MET A 1 -47.40 27.28 6.02
C MET A 1 -46.25 27.97 5.34
N GLU A 2 -45.04 27.55 5.68
CA GLU A 2 -43.82 27.95 4.99
C GLU A 2 -43.31 26.66 4.33
N ASP A 3 -43.36 26.66 3.01
CA ASP A 3 -42.89 25.57 2.17
C ASP A 3 -41.37 25.47 2.30
N GLN A 4 -40.90 24.34 2.83
CA GLN A 4 -39.51 23.94 2.75
C GLN A 4 -39.25 23.45 1.32
N GLU A 5 -38.53 24.24 0.52
CA GLU A 5 -37.96 23.76 -0.73
C GLU A 5 -36.92 22.68 -0.41
N GLU A 6 -37.26 21.41 -0.70
CA GLU A 6 -36.28 20.33 -0.81
C GLU A 6 -35.26 20.71 -1.89
N GLU A 7 -34.02 21.00 -1.49
CA GLU A 7 -32.88 21.12 -2.41
C GLU A 7 -32.74 19.81 -3.18
N GLY A 8 -33.26 19.80 -4.41
CA GLY A 8 -33.23 18.65 -5.30
C GLY A 8 -31.81 18.09 -5.46
N LYS A 9 -31.67 16.79 -5.19
CA LYS A 9 -30.43 16.03 -5.30
C LYS A 9 -29.82 16.21 -6.70
N LYS A 10 -28.82 17.09 -6.82
CA LYS A 10 -28.16 17.41 -8.10
C LYS A 10 -27.52 16.13 -8.66
N MET A 11 -28.05 15.62 -9.77
CA MET A 11 -27.53 14.41 -10.39
C MET A 11 -26.10 14.67 -10.93
N GLU A 12 -25.19 13.75 -10.62
CA GLU A 12 -23.82 13.78 -11.10
C GLU A 12 -23.81 13.51 -12.61
N ASN A 13 -23.34 14.47 -13.41
CA ASN A 13 -23.14 14.27 -14.85
C ASN A 13 -21.98 13.32 -15.08
N ARG A 14 -22.28 12.08 -15.50
CA ARG A 14 -21.27 11.06 -15.83
C ARG A 14 -21.09 10.97 -17.34
N VAL A 15 -19.87 11.17 -17.81
CA VAL A 15 -19.49 11.02 -19.22
C VAL A 15 -18.67 9.75 -19.36
N HIS A 16 -19.09 8.84 -20.24
CA HIS A 16 -18.30 7.65 -20.54
C HIS A 16 -17.00 8.05 -21.25
N LYS A 17 -15.87 7.63 -20.69
CA LYS A 17 -14.53 7.78 -21.28
C LYS A 17 -13.88 6.42 -21.38
N ARG A 18 -13.02 6.23 -22.37
CA ARG A 18 -12.23 5.01 -22.55
C ARG A 18 -10.76 5.37 -22.61
N LEU A 19 -9.98 4.80 -21.70
CA LEU A 19 -8.51 4.83 -21.73
C LEU A 19 -8.03 3.49 -22.30
N ILE A 20 -7.15 3.54 -23.29
CA ILE A 20 -6.52 2.34 -23.87
C ILE A 20 -5.03 2.43 -23.55
N LEU A 21 -4.52 1.44 -22.81
CA LEU A 21 -3.12 1.33 -22.44
C LEU A 21 -2.43 0.34 -23.38
N LYS A 22 -1.15 0.60 -23.67
CA LYS A 22 -0.35 -0.23 -24.58
C LYS A 22 0.08 -1.56 -23.96
N THR A 23 0.37 -1.56 -22.66
CA THR A 23 0.97 -2.69 -21.95
C THR A 23 -0.08 -3.38 -21.10
N GLU A 24 -0.28 -4.68 -21.32
CA GLU A 24 -1.05 -5.55 -20.42
C GLU A 24 -0.13 -6.02 -19.30
N CYS A 25 -0.52 -5.74 -18.05
CA CYS A 25 0.28 -6.08 -16.87
C CYS A 25 -0.27 -7.33 -16.17
N CYS A 26 0.56 -7.97 -15.36
CA CYS A 26 0.23 -9.17 -14.60
C CYS A 26 -0.05 -8.85 -13.14
N LYS A 27 -0.84 -9.70 -12.47
CA LYS A 27 -1.07 -9.60 -11.03
C LYS A 27 0.16 -10.12 -10.25
N PHE A 28 0.39 -9.61 -9.03
CA PHE A 28 1.55 -10.02 -8.24
C PHE A 28 1.54 -11.49 -7.78
N GLN A 29 0.37 -12.13 -7.74
CA GLN A 29 0.23 -13.56 -7.47
C GLN A 29 1.00 -14.43 -8.50
N THR A 30 1.26 -13.89 -9.70
CA THR A 30 1.99 -14.58 -10.77
C THR A 30 3.51 -14.38 -10.70
N ALA A 31 4.03 -13.69 -9.68
CA ALA A 31 5.48 -13.53 -9.51
C ALA A 31 6.18 -14.90 -9.44
N ALA A 32 7.33 -15.03 -10.08
CA ALA A 32 8.13 -16.25 -10.12
C ALA A 32 8.64 -16.68 -8.73
N GLY A 33 8.86 -15.71 -7.84
CA GLY A 33 9.32 -15.96 -6.48
C GLY A 33 9.32 -14.72 -5.59
N PRO A 34 9.74 -14.87 -4.33
CA PRO A 34 9.81 -13.79 -3.34
C PRO A 34 10.59 -12.56 -3.83
N TYR A 35 11.72 -12.78 -4.50
CA TYR A 35 12.55 -11.69 -5.04
C TYR A 35 11.79 -10.83 -6.05
N GLN A 36 11.20 -11.45 -7.08
CA GLN A 36 10.49 -10.71 -8.14
C GLN A 36 9.25 -10.01 -7.58
N PHE A 37 8.54 -10.66 -6.66
CA PHE A 37 7.40 -10.07 -5.97
C PHE A 37 7.79 -8.77 -5.27
N LEU A 38 8.86 -8.79 -4.46
CA LEU A 38 9.27 -7.60 -3.72
C LEU A 38 9.92 -6.54 -4.63
N GLU A 39 10.67 -6.96 -5.66
CA GLU A 39 11.26 -6.06 -6.66
C GLU A 39 10.15 -5.31 -7.43
N GLY A 40 9.07 -6.00 -7.79
CA GLY A 40 7.93 -5.36 -8.45
C GLY A 40 7.18 -4.41 -7.52
N MET A 41 6.95 -4.77 -6.25
CA MET A 41 6.33 -3.87 -5.27
C MET A 41 7.15 -2.60 -5.08
N PHE A 42 8.46 -2.76 -4.97
CA PHE A 42 9.41 -1.65 -4.89
C PHE A 42 9.33 -0.73 -6.12
N HIS A 43 9.37 -1.29 -7.34
CA HIS A 43 9.24 -0.49 -8.56
C HIS A 43 7.86 0.18 -8.70
N GLY A 44 6.78 -0.49 -8.27
CA GLY A 44 5.45 0.11 -8.18
C GLY A 44 5.43 1.31 -7.24
N MET A 45 6.07 1.20 -6.07
CA MET A 45 6.20 2.32 -5.12
C MET A 45 7.08 3.45 -5.66
N MET A 46 8.13 3.15 -6.43
CA MET A 46 8.88 4.20 -7.14
C MET A 46 8.01 4.94 -8.16
N GLY A 47 7.12 4.23 -8.84
CA GLY A 47 6.09 4.83 -9.70
C GLY A 47 5.14 5.74 -8.92
N HIS A 48 4.67 5.26 -7.77
CA HIS A 48 3.83 6.02 -6.85
C HIS A 48 4.54 7.28 -6.32
N TYR A 49 5.83 7.20 -6.00
CA TYR A 49 6.61 8.38 -5.63
C TYR A 49 6.69 9.42 -6.74
N ASN A 50 6.82 9.03 -8.01
CA ASN A 50 6.81 9.99 -9.11
C ASN A 50 5.49 10.78 -9.15
N MET A 51 4.37 10.09 -8.96
CA MET A 51 3.05 10.71 -8.83
C MET A 51 2.96 11.62 -7.60
N TYR A 52 3.49 11.19 -6.46
CA TYR A 52 3.59 12.00 -5.24
C TYR A 52 4.41 13.28 -5.44
N LYS A 53 5.60 13.16 -6.02
CA LYS A 53 6.48 14.27 -6.34
C LYS A 53 5.78 15.29 -7.26
N ASP A 54 4.99 14.81 -8.20
CA ASP A 54 4.21 15.63 -9.12
C ASP A 54 2.92 16.22 -8.49
N GLY A 55 2.72 16.00 -7.18
CA GLY A 55 1.67 16.66 -6.39
C GLY A 55 0.41 15.84 -6.17
N TRP A 56 0.44 14.52 -6.39
CA TRP A 56 -0.73 13.65 -6.33
C TRP A 56 -0.63 12.54 -5.28
N LEU A 57 -1.71 12.30 -4.55
CA LEU A 57 -1.90 11.10 -3.70
C LEU A 57 -2.80 10.11 -4.43
N HIS A 58 -2.56 8.82 -4.26
CA HIS A 58 -3.23 7.77 -5.02
C HIS A 58 -4.60 7.40 -4.47
N ARG A 59 -4.71 7.26 -3.14
CA ARG A 59 -5.94 6.93 -2.40
C ARG A 59 -6.53 5.54 -2.64
N ASP A 60 -6.11 4.84 -3.68
CA ASP A 60 -6.53 3.44 -3.92
C ASP A 60 -5.36 2.53 -4.30
N VAL A 61 -4.29 2.55 -3.49
CA VAL A 61 -3.23 1.54 -3.62
C VAL A 61 -3.79 0.19 -3.19
N SER A 62 -3.91 -0.74 -4.13
CA SER A 62 -4.54 -2.06 -3.94
C SER A 62 -3.81 -3.14 -4.74
N ASP A 63 -4.14 -4.41 -4.50
CA ASP A 63 -3.56 -5.54 -5.25
C ASP A 63 -3.95 -5.55 -6.74
N GLY A 64 -5.02 -4.84 -7.11
CA GLY A 64 -5.43 -4.60 -8.49
C GLY A 64 -4.73 -3.42 -9.18
N ASN A 65 -4.12 -2.52 -8.41
CA ASN A 65 -3.57 -1.25 -8.92
C ASN A 65 -2.05 -1.19 -8.88
N VAL A 66 -1.40 -2.11 -8.17
CA VAL A 66 0.04 -2.33 -8.30
C VAL A 66 0.24 -3.61 -9.12
N LEU A 67 0.87 -3.49 -10.28
CA LEU A 67 0.95 -4.56 -11.28
C LEU A 67 2.38 -4.90 -11.67
N LEU A 68 2.63 -6.15 -12.06
CA LEU A 68 3.88 -6.60 -12.64
C LEU A 68 3.90 -6.36 -14.15
N LEU A 69 5.04 -5.95 -14.67
CA LEU A 69 5.25 -5.96 -16.12
C LEU A 69 5.48 -7.40 -16.59
N PRO A 70 4.94 -7.78 -17.76
CA PRO A 70 5.16 -9.12 -18.31
C PRO A 70 6.64 -9.36 -18.61
N GLU A 71 7.34 -8.31 -19.04
CA GLU A 71 8.79 -8.30 -19.26
C GLU A 71 9.40 -7.04 -18.62
N PRO A 72 10.61 -7.12 -18.03
CA PRO A 72 11.29 -5.94 -17.52
C PRO A 72 11.50 -4.87 -18.59
N GLU A 73 11.21 -3.62 -18.24
CA GLU A 73 11.46 -2.46 -19.11
C GLU A 73 12.63 -1.62 -18.60
N ILE A 74 13.36 -0.99 -19.51
CA ILE A 74 14.34 0.04 -19.15
C ILE A 74 13.62 1.39 -19.06
N ARG A 75 13.68 2.02 -17.90
CA ARG A 75 13.09 3.34 -17.62
C ARG A 75 14.14 4.29 -17.07
N LYS A 76 13.83 5.59 -17.15
CA LYS A 76 14.67 6.62 -16.53
C LYS A 76 14.71 6.36 -15.02
N PRO A 77 15.90 6.38 -14.39
CA PRO A 77 16.01 6.13 -12.96
C PRO A 77 15.38 7.28 -12.18
N LEU A 78 14.91 6.97 -10.97
CA LEU A 78 14.52 8.00 -10.01
C LEU A 78 15.79 8.61 -9.41
N THR A 79 16.13 9.83 -9.81
CA THR A 79 17.38 10.49 -9.40
C THR A 79 17.25 11.33 -8.14
N ARG A 80 16.05 11.41 -7.55
CA ARG A 80 15.82 12.17 -6.30
C ARG A 80 16.62 11.58 -5.13
N PHE A 81 16.72 10.25 -5.08
CA PHE A 81 17.37 9.52 -3.99
C PHE A 81 18.62 8.82 -4.50
N GLU A 82 19.68 8.89 -3.70
CA GLU A 82 20.97 8.27 -4.01
C GLU A 82 20.83 6.75 -4.21
N CYS A 83 19.97 6.10 -3.40
CA CYS A 83 19.73 4.66 -3.45
C CYS A 83 19.00 4.20 -4.73
N THR A 84 18.36 5.09 -5.48
CA THR A 84 17.60 4.77 -6.69
C THR A 84 18.21 5.28 -7.99
N LYS A 85 19.26 6.12 -7.93
CA LYS A 85 19.78 6.85 -9.11
C LYS A 85 20.30 5.99 -10.25
N ASN A 86 20.69 4.74 -9.96
CA ASN A 86 21.24 3.79 -10.94
C ASN A 86 20.22 2.69 -11.33
N LEU A 87 19.01 2.74 -10.79
CA LEU A 87 17.99 1.71 -11.03
C LEU A 87 17.18 2.05 -12.27
N THR A 88 17.54 1.43 -13.40
CA THR A 88 16.88 1.63 -14.69
C THR A 88 15.94 0.50 -15.07
N LYS A 89 16.15 -0.70 -14.51
CA LYS A 89 15.24 -1.83 -14.66
C LYS A 89 13.93 -1.54 -13.94
N CYS A 90 12.80 -1.75 -14.61
CA CYS A 90 11.47 -1.65 -14.06
C CYS A 90 10.74 -2.97 -14.29
N VAL A 91 10.16 -3.55 -13.23
CA VAL A 91 9.39 -4.81 -13.30
C VAL A 91 7.98 -4.67 -12.72
N GLY A 92 7.67 -3.52 -12.13
CA GLY A 92 6.39 -3.25 -11.52
C GLY A 92 5.99 -1.80 -11.73
N VAL A 93 4.68 -1.57 -11.81
CA VAL A 93 4.07 -0.27 -12.08
C VAL A 93 2.88 -0.07 -11.13
N ILE A 94 2.51 1.18 -10.93
CA ILE A 94 1.23 1.55 -10.32
C ILE A 94 0.29 2.07 -11.42
N SER A 95 -0.99 1.78 -11.30
CA SER A 95 -2.06 2.15 -12.22
C SER A 95 -3.29 2.65 -11.47
N ASP A 96 -4.27 3.13 -12.23
CA ASP A 96 -5.58 3.57 -11.73
C ASP A 96 -5.51 4.78 -10.77
N GLY A 97 -5.23 5.94 -11.36
CA GLY A 97 -5.25 7.23 -10.67
C GLY A 97 -6.63 7.89 -10.63
N ASP A 98 -7.73 7.17 -10.86
CA ASP A 98 -9.07 7.79 -10.95
C ASP A 98 -9.55 8.36 -9.60
N GLN A 99 -9.02 7.83 -8.49
CA GLN A 99 -9.26 8.35 -7.13
C GLN A 99 -8.21 9.36 -6.67
N ALA A 100 -7.23 9.70 -7.53
CA ALA A 100 -6.10 10.52 -7.13
C ALA A 100 -6.51 11.96 -6.81
N ILE A 101 -5.88 12.55 -5.79
CA ILE A 101 -6.12 13.94 -5.39
C ILE A 101 -4.84 14.76 -5.43
N ARG A 102 -4.99 16.06 -5.71
CA ARG A 102 -3.88 17.01 -5.62
C ARG A 102 -3.64 17.37 -4.17
N TRP A 103 -2.46 17.04 -3.66
CA TRP A 103 -2.08 17.41 -2.29
C TRP A 103 -1.38 18.78 -2.24
N ARG A 104 -0.89 19.31 -3.38
CA ARG A 104 -0.26 20.64 -3.44
C ARG A 104 -1.27 21.80 -3.49
N GLU A 105 -2.54 21.53 -3.71
CA GLU A 105 -3.58 22.56 -3.81
C GLU A 105 -4.25 22.76 -2.45
N LEU A 106 -4.20 24.00 -1.96
CA LEU A 106 -4.61 24.43 -0.61
C LEU A 106 -6.13 24.45 -0.40
N ASP A 107 -6.94 24.34 -1.45
CA ASP A 107 -8.40 24.32 -1.35
C ASP A 107 -8.90 22.90 -1.06
N ARG A 108 -8.36 22.29 -0.01
CA ARG A 108 -8.85 21.01 0.50
C ARG A 108 -10.12 21.28 1.30
N LYS A 109 -11.22 21.57 0.60
CA LYS A 109 -12.51 21.08 1.10
C LYS A 109 -12.32 19.59 1.25
N LEU A 110 -12.04 19.15 2.48
CA LEU A 110 -11.90 17.76 2.89
C LEU A 110 -12.89 16.96 2.06
N GLU A 111 -12.41 16.28 1.03
CA GLU A 111 -13.29 15.50 0.18
C GLU A 111 -13.77 14.37 1.07
N LYS A 112 -14.95 14.58 1.67
CA LYS A 112 -15.60 13.63 2.59
C LYS A 112 -15.93 12.30 1.89
N ARG A 113 -15.72 12.19 0.58
CA ARG A 113 -15.88 10.93 -0.14
C ARG A 113 -14.80 9.97 0.31
N ARG A 114 -15.21 8.98 1.11
CA ARG A 114 -14.46 7.76 1.37
C ARG A 114 -14.19 7.09 0.02
N SER A 115 -12.91 6.93 -0.30
CA SER A 115 -12.43 6.31 -1.54
C SER A 115 -11.33 5.33 -1.18
N GLY A 116 -11.21 4.27 -1.99
CA GLY A 116 -10.22 3.23 -1.78
C GLY A 116 -10.84 1.89 -1.38
N THR A 117 -10.00 0.87 -1.41
CA THR A 117 -10.38 -0.51 -1.12
C THR A 117 -10.15 -0.84 0.36
N LEU A 118 -11.22 -1.16 1.12
CA LEU A 118 -11.20 -1.28 2.59
C LEU A 118 -10.07 -2.15 3.18
N PRO A 119 -9.72 -3.32 2.61
CA PRO A 119 -8.58 -4.12 3.04
C PRO A 119 -7.23 -3.39 3.00
N PHE A 120 -7.08 -2.34 2.20
CA PHE A 120 -5.80 -1.66 1.97
C PHE A 120 -5.72 -0.27 2.60
N ILE A 121 -6.85 0.40 2.86
CA ILE A 121 -6.90 1.73 3.49
C ILE A 121 -6.21 1.75 4.87
N SER A 122 -5.44 2.79 5.16
CA SER A 122 -4.67 2.91 6.41
C SER A 122 -5.55 2.89 7.66
N ARG A 123 -5.02 2.39 8.78
CA ARG A 123 -5.76 2.29 10.04
C ARG A 123 -6.24 3.65 10.56
N ARG A 124 -5.43 4.71 10.43
CA ARG A 124 -5.85 6.05 10.89
C ARG A 124 -7.03 6.59 10.07
N MET A 125 -7.05 6.33 8.76
CA MET A 125 -8.18 6.68 7.89
C MET A 125 -9.43 5.88 8.26
N LEU A 126 -9.29 4.57 8.51
CA LEU A 126 -10.40 3.72 8.94
C LEU A 126 -10.99 4.19 10.28
N SER A 127 -10.14 4.57 11.24
CA SER A 127 -10.59 5.10 12.55
C SER A 127 -11.37 6.40 12.38
N ALA A 128 -10.82 7.39 11.66
CA ALA A 128 -11.51 8.64 11.43
C ALA A 128 -12.84 8.45 10.67
N TRP A 129 -12.92 7.48 9.75
CA TRP A 129 -14.17 7.15 9.08
C TRP A 129 -15.19 6.46 9.97
N ASP A 130 -14.76 5.65 10.93
CA ASP A 130 -15.68 5.06 11.93
C ASP A 130 -16.27 6.16 12.82
N ASP A 131 -15.44 7.13 13.22
CA ASP A 131 -15.82 8.26 14.08
C ASP A 131 -16.54 9.40 13.32
N ASP A 132 -16.70 9.29 12.00
CA ASP A 132 -17.19 10.34 11.09
C ASP A 132 -16.39 11.67 11.16
N GLU A 133 -15.12 11.56 11.54
CA GLU A 133 -14.20 12.69 11.65
C GLU A 133 -13.51 13.00 10.32
N PRO A 134 -13.30 14.29 10.00
CA PRO A 134 -12.52 14.67 8.84
C PRO A 134 -11.06 14.29 9.05
N ILE A 135 -10.47 13.63 8.05
CA ILE A 135 -9.07 13.29 8.06
C ILE A 135 -8.41 13.65 6.74
N LEU A 136 -7.19 14.15 6.85
CA LEU A 136 -6.38 14.52 5.71
C LEU A 136 -5.67 13.28 5.18
N HIS A 137 -5.91 12.85 3.93
CA HIS A 137 -5.07 11.82 3.31
C HIS A 137 -3.65 12.38 3.05
N THR A 138 -2.62 11.58 3.33
CA THR A 138 -1.20 11.95 3.22
C THR A 138 -0.37 10.82 2.61
N PHE A 139 0.94 11.04 2.45
CA PHE A 139 1.87 10.00 2.00
C PHE A 139 1.84 8.77 2.93
N ALA A 140 1.61 8.96 4.23
CA ALA A 140 1.62 7.87 5.21
C ALA A 140 0.52 6.84 4.92
N ASP A 141 -0.64 7.28 4.41
CA ASP A 141 -1.76 6.38 4.13
C ASP A 141 -1.51 5.50 2.90
N ASP A 142 -0.96 6.09 1.83
CA ASP A 142 -0.59 5.33 0.65
C ASP A 142 0.57 4.36 0.96
N LEU A 143 1.55 4.76 1.78
CA LEU A 143 2.63 3.88 2.23
C LEU A 143 2.12 2.73 3.10
N GLU A 144 1.22 3.00 4.06
CA GLU A 144 0.57 1.93 4.82
C GLU A 144 -0.25 1.00 3.90
N SER A 145 -0.87 1.53 2.86
CA SER A 145 -1.60 0.71 1.89
C SER A 145 -0.68 -0.29 1.17
N PHE A 146 0.55 0.11 0.82
CA PHE A 146 1.56 -0.83 0.29
C PHE A 146 1.89 -1.97 1.26
N PHE A 147 1.98 -1.70 2.57
CA PHE A 147 2.18 -2.78 3.56
C PHE A 147 1.04 -3.79 3.52
N TRP A 148 -0.21 -3.31 3.50
CA TRP A 148 -1.39 -4.19 3.44
C TRP A 148 -1.47 -4.99 2.14
N VAL A 149 -1.14 -4.38 0.99
CA VAL A 149 -1.03 -5.08 -0.30
C VAL A 149 0.02 -6.18 -0.22
N ILE A 150 1.23 -5.87 0.28
CA ILE A 150 2.32 -6.84 0.42
C ILE A 150 1.87 -8.03 1.26
N LEU A 151 1.29 -7.78 2.44
CA LEU A 151 0.84 -8.82 3.35
C LEU A 151 -0.27 -9.68 2.71
N CYS A 152 -1.31 -9.07 2.15
CA CYS A 152 -2.45 -9.79 1.59
C CYS A 152 -2.06 -10.63 0.38
N VAL A 153 -1.19 -10.13 -0.51
CA VAL A 153 -0.76 -10.89 -1.68
C VAL A 153 0.13 -12.07 -1.25
N LEU A 154 1.05 -11.88 -0.29
CA LEU A 154 1.85 -12.98 0.25
C LEU A 154 0.98 -14.07 0.91
N LEU A 155 -0.01 -13.66 1.70
CA LEU A 155 -0.98 -14.59 2.27
C LEU A 155 -1.76 -15.31 1.18
N SER A 156 -2.21 -14.61 0.13
CA SER A 156 -2.93 -15.21 -1.00
C SER A 156 -2.08 -16.25 -1.74
N ILE A 157 -0.82 -15.93 -2.02
CA ILE A 157 0.17 -16.84 -2.62
C ILE A 157 0.34 -18.10 -1.76
N GLY A 158 0.43 -17.95 -0.44
CA GLY A 158 0.50 -19.07 0.49
C GLY A 158 -0.80 -19.86 0.58
N ALA A 159 -1.96 -19.21 0.43
CA ALA A 159 -3.26 -19.87 0.46
C ALA A 159 -3.44 -20.78 -0.76
N GLU A 160 -3.11 -20.28 -1.97
CA GLU A 160 -3.10 -21.03 -3.23
C GLU A 160 -2.18 -22.25 -3.17
N ARG A 161 -1.06 -22.13 -2.45
CA ARG A 161 -0.06 -23.20 -2.29
C ARG A 161 -0.28 -24.07 -1.06
N ASN A 162 -1.39 -23.90 -0.35
CA ASN A 162 -1.73 -24.61 0.89
C ASN A 162 -0.62 -24.57 1.96
N SER A 163 0.16 -23.48 2.01
CA SER A 163 1.30 -23.34 2.91
C SER A 163 1.02 -22.48 4.15
N LEU A 164 -0.14 -21.82 4.21
CA LEU A 164 -0.52 -21.01 5.37
C LEU A 164 -0.83 -21.87 6.58
N THR A 165 -0.42 -21.38 7.75
CA THR A 165 -0.95 -21.81 9.04
C THR A 165 -2.44 -21.46 9.16
N GLY A 166 -3.15 -22.11 10.09
CA GLY A 166 -4.55 -21.79 10.37
C GLY A 166 -4.76 -20.33 10.80
N LYS A 167 -3.77 -19.71 11.46
CA LYS A 167 -3.82 -18.30 11.86
C LYS A 167 -3.71 -17.37 10.66
N GLU A 168 -2.74 -17.59 9.80
CA GLU A 168 -2.54 -16.78 8.58
C GLU A 168 -3.73 -16.87 7.63
N ARG A 169 -4.31 -18.07 7.48
CA ARG A 169 -5.53 -18.25 6.68
C ARG A 169 -6.70 -17.47 7.25
N LYS A 170 -6.84 -17.46 8.58
CA LYS A 170 -7.85 -16.67 9.27
C LYS A 170 -7.63 -15.18 9.06
N TRP A 171 -6.39 -14.67 9.20
CA TRP A 171 -6.06 -13.27 8.93
C TRP A 171 -6.46 -12.84 7.52
N LEU A 172 -6.09 -13.64 6.51
CA LEU A 172 -6.42 -13.34 5.12
C LEU A 172 -7.93 -13.23 4.90
N LEU A 173 -8.69 -14.21 5.42
CA LEU A 173 -10.15 -14.22 5.28
C LEU A 173 -10.79 -13.02 5.96
N GLU A 174 -10.38 -12.69 7.19
CA GLU A 174 -10.94 -11.57 7.94
C GLU A 174 -10.60 -10.23 7.30
N ILE A 175 -9.36 -10.06 6.80
CA ILE A 175 -8.94 -8.82 6.14
C ILE A 175 -9.76 -8.58 4.87
N LEU A 176 -9.92 -9.61 4.03
CA LEU A 176 -10.61 -9.47 2.75
C LEU A 176 -12.14 -9.43 2.88
N ALA A 177 -12.70 -9.96 3.97
CA ALA A 177 -14.13 -9.97 4.22
C ALA A 177 -14.64 -8.69 4.90
N ALA A 178 -13.76 -7.82 5.40
CA ALA A 178 -14.17 -6.58 6.05
C ALA A 178 -14.91 -5.66 5.06
N ASP A 179 -16.17 -5.37 5.36
CA ASP A 179 -17.11 -4.62 4.51
C ASP A 179 -17.42 -3.21 5.05
N ASP A 180 -16.93 -2.87 6.24
CA ASP A 180 -17.02 -1.55 6.83
C ASP A 180 -15.69 -1.06 7.46
N PRO A 181 -15.52 0.26 7.68
CA PRO A 181 -14.29 0.82 8.22
C PRO A 181 -13.88 0.29 9.59
N ARG A 182 -14.85 0.13 10.50
CA ARG A 182 -14.63 -0.32 11.88
C ARG A 182 -14.08 -1.74 11.90
N MET A 183 -14.76 -2.64 11.19
CA MET A 183 -14.35 -4.04 11.11
C MET A 183 -12.99 -4.19 10.44
N SER A 184 -12.72 -3.44 9.37
CA SER A 184 -11.39 -3.42 8.74
C SER A 184 -10.31 -2.94 9.73
N GLY A 185 -10.57 -1.86 10.47
CA GLY A 185 -9.66 -1.32 11.47
C GLY A 185 -9.34 -2.31 12.59
N LEU A 186 -10.37 -2.98 13.14
CA LEU A 186 -10.21 -3.99 14.20
C LEU A 186 -9.39 -5.20 13.73
N VAL A 187 -9.71 -5.75 12.56
CA VAL A 187 -8.99 -6.90 11.98
C VAL A 187 -7.53 -6.55 11.71
N LYS A 188 -7.27 -5.36 11.16
CA LYS A 188 -5.91 -4.86 10.93
C LYS A 188 -5.13 -4.71 12.23
N GLY A 189 -5.73 -4.12 13.25
CA GLY A 189 -5.11 -3.99 14.58
C GLY A 189 -4.73 -5.34 15.17
N SER A 190 -5.64 -6.31 15.15
CA SER A 190 -5.39 -7.67 15.63
C SER A 190 -4.29 -8.38 14.84
N THR A 191 -4.36 -8.29 13.50
CA THR A 191 -3.36 -8.92 12.61
C THR A 191 -1.97 -8.35 12.85
N LEU A 192 -1.84 -7.02 12.95
CA LEU A 192 -0.56 -6.36 13.19
C LEU A 192 0.04 -6.76 14.54
N GLN A 193 -0.77 -6.76 15.61
CA GLN A 193 -0.34 -7.19 16.93
C GLN A 193 0.19 -8.64 16.92
N MET A 194 -0.50 -9.52 16.18
CA MET A 194 -0.08 -10.92 16.06
C MET A 194 1.16 -11.08 15.18
N LEU A 195 1.29 -10.32 14.10
CA LEU A 195 2.45 -10.31 13.22
C LEU A 195 3.68 -9.83 14.00
N GLU A 196 3.60 -8.69 14.68
CA GLU A 196 4.66 -8.15 15.54
C GLU A 196 5.04 -9.14 16.64
N ALA A 197 4.07 -9.77 17.30
CA ALA A 197 4.36 -10.80 18.31
C ALA A 197 5.09 -12.00 17.70
N SER A 198 4.74 -12.40 16.48
CA SER A 198 5.38 -13.52 15.78
C SER A 198 6.80 -13.18 15.33
N VAL A 199 7.03 -11.94 14.91
CA VAL A 199 8.34 -11.39 14.52
C VAL A 199 9.27 -11.21 15.72
N LEU A 200 8.76 -10.68 16.85
CA LEU A 200 9.57 -10.25 17.98
C LEU A 200 9.75 -11.31 19.09
N ARG A 201 8.82 -12.27 19.26
CA ARG A 201 8.75 -13.10 20.49
C ARG A 201 8.92 -14.62 20.30
N THR A 202 9.36 -15.08 19.12
CA THR A 202 9.85 -16.46 18.86
C THR A 202 9.13 -17.59 19.63
N LYS A 203 7.84 -17.83 19.31
CA LYS A 203 7.15 -19.14 19.51
C LYS A 203 6.08 -19.45 18.46
N HIS A 204 5.75 -18.54 17.55
CA HIS A 204 4.86 -18.81 16.42
C HIS A 204 5.70 -19.02 15.16
N LYS A 205 5.60 -20.23 14.58
CA LYS A 205 6.12 -20.50 13.24
C LYS A 205 5.15 -19.85 12.26
N LEU A 206 5.54 -18.72 11.69
CA LEU A 206 4.90 -18.21 10.47
C LEU A 206 5.11 -19.24 9.35
N SER A 207 4.25 -19.21 8.33
CA SER A 207 4.46 -20.03 7.13
C SER A 207 5.81 -19.71 6.51
N PRO A 208 6.44 -20.70 5.84
CA PRO A 208 7.67 -20.45 5.10
C PRO A 208 7.52 -19.32 4.09
N VAL A 209 6.32 -19.15 3.50
CA VAL A 209 5.99 -18.09 2.54
C VAL A 209 6.25 -16.68 3.09
N LEU A 210 6.23 -16.47 4.41
CA LEU A 210 6.59 -15.21 5.05
C LEU A 210 8.11 -15.08 5.30
N VAL A 211 8.95 -15.36 4.30
CA VAL A 211 10.40 -15.08 4.32
C VAL A 211 10.77 -13.60 4.55
N PHE A 212 9.77 -12.72 4.51
CA PHE A 212 9.86 -11.28 4.62
C PHE A 212 9.92 -10.75 6.05
N VAL A 213 10.09 -11.61 7.07
CA VAL A 213 10.11 -11.19 8.48
C VAL A 213 11.06 -10.01 8.75
N PRO A 214 12.34 -10.03 8.33
CA PRO A 214 13.23 -8.89 8.55
C PRO A 214 12.73 -7.60 7.88
N PHE A 215 12.16 -7.72 6.68
CA PHE A 215 11.57 -6.60 5.95
C PHE A 215 10.35 -6.04 6.70
N PHE A 216 9.45 -6.90 7.18
CA PHE A 216 8.28 -6.46 7.95
C PHE A 216 8.67 -5.78 9.27
N THR A 217 9.72 -6.23 9.95
CA THR A 217 10.23 -5.53 11.16
C THR A 217 10.57 -4.08 10.85
N ASP A 218 11.30 -3.83 9.75
CA ASP A 218 11.67 -2.49 9.32
C ASP A 218 10.42 -1.69 8.93
N ILE A 219 9.57 -2.25 8.06
CA ILE A 219 8.41 -1.54 7.51
C ILE A 219 7.36 -1.20 8.56
N ILE A 220 7.05 -2.09 9.50
CA ILE A 220 6.06 -1.82 10.55
C ILE A 220 6.49 -0.61 11.39
N ARG A 221 7.78 -0.52 11.73
CA ARG A 221 8.34 0.64 12.42
C ARG A 221 8.21 1.92 11.58
N LEU A 222 8.61 1.87 10.30
CA LEU A 222 8.53 3.03 9.40
C LEU A 222 7.10 3.52 9.19
N MET A 223 6.14 2.59 9.10
CA MET A 223 4.72 2.88 8.97
C MET A 223 4.18 3.61 10.20
N ASN A 224 4.48 3.12 11.41
CA ASN A 224 4.06 3.78 12.64
C ASN A 224 4.69 5.19 12.78
N GLU A 225 5.98 5.33 12.49
CA GLU A 225 6.67 6.64 12.49
C GLU A 225 6.08 7.61 11.45
N ALA A 226 5.68 7.12 10.27
CA ALA A 226 5.05 7.92 9.23
C ALA A 226 3.66 8.42 9.64
N THR A 227 2.88 7.55 10.30
CA THR A 227 1.56 7.91 10.83
C THR A 227 1.67 8.96 11.93
N GLU A 228 2.57 8.77 12.91
CA GLU A 228 2.81 9.76 13.96
C GLU A 228 3.20 11.12 13.37
N ALA A 229 4.14 11.15 12.41
CA ALA A 229 4.54 12.38 11.73
C ALA A 229 3.41 13.01 10.90
N ALA A 230 2.49 12.21 10.35
CA ALA A 230 1.34 12.71 9.61
C ALA A 230 0.27 13.33 10.53
N ASP A 231 0.09 12.78 11.73
CA ASP A 231 -0.86 13.28 12.72
C ASP A 231 -0.38 14.60 13.38
N GLU A 232 0.92 14.86 13.37
CA GLU A 232 1.53 16.12 13.84
C GLU A 232 1.54 17.25 12.79
N LEU A 233 1.03 17.00 11.58
CA LEU A 233 1.00 18.02 10.52
C LEU A 233 0.11 19.21 10.90
N ASN A 234 0.65 20.42 10.77
CA ASN A 234 -0.11 21.66 10.92
C ASN A 234 -0.48 22.28 9.55
N SER A 235 -1.47 23.17 9.55
CA SER A 235 -1.94 23.87 8.35
C SER A 235 -0.95 24.91 7.80
N ASP A 236 -0.16 25.53 8.67
CA ASP A 236 0.63 26.72 8.36
C ASP A 236 1.80 26.42 7.42
N ASN A 237 2.36 25.21 7.49
CA ASN A 237 3.46 24.75 6.64
C ASN A 237 3.17 23.42 5.92
N LEU A 238 1.89 23.07 5.76
CA LEU A 238 1.46 21.74 5.33
C LEU A 238 2.17 21.23 4.06
N VAL A 239 2.27 22.06 3.02
CA VAL A 239 2.89 21.67 1.73
C VAL A 239 4.38 21.38 1.89
N GLU A 240 5.09 22.21 2.66
CA GLU A 240 6.52 22.01 2.95
C GLU A 240 6.76 20.77 3.81
N SER A 241 5.94 20.58 4.85
CA SER A 241 5.99 19.40 5.72
C SER A 241 5.69 18.13 4.95
N LEU A 242 4.65 18.09 4.12
CA LEU A 242 4.34 16.94 3.26
C LEU A 242 5.49 16.66 2.27
N THR A 243 6.07 17.69 1.66
CA THR A 243 7.21 17.52 0.74
C THR A 243 8.39 16.86 1.47
N THR A 244 8.77 17.42 2.63
CA THR A 244 9.96 17.01 3.39
C THR A 244 9.78 15.63 4.03
N LEU A 245 8.66 15.41 4.72
CA LEU A 245 8.37 14.13 5.36
C LEU A 245 8.11 13.04 4.33
N GLY A 246 7.39 13.36 3.25
CA GLY A 246 7.19 12.43 2.14
C GLY A 246 8.53 11.92 1.61
N ASP A 247 9.41 12.81 1.15
CA ASP A 247 10.74 12.44 0.64
C ASP A 247 11.51 11.56 1.64
N LYS A 248 11.52 11.94 2.92
CA LYS A 248 12.17 11.16 4.00
C LYS A 248 11.61 9.74 4.08
N PHE A 249 10.29 9.58 4.17
CA PHE A 249 9.69 8.26 4.36
C PHE A 249 9.79 7.37 3.11
N TYR A 250 9.65 7.92 1.90
CA TYR A 250 9.92 7.14 0.69
C TYR A 250 11.37 6.65 0.63
N GLU A 251 12.35 7.50 0.94
CA GLU A 251 13.77 7.09 0.95
C GLU A 251 14.03 5.96 1.97
N MET A 252 13.42 6.05 3.16
CA MET A 252 13.52 5.01 4.18
C MET A 252 12.90 3.69 3.71
N TRP A 253 11.73 3.73 3.07
CA TRP A 253 11.09 2.55 2.48
C TRP A 253 11.93 1.95 1.35
N PHE A 254 12.42 2.76 0.41
CA PHE A 254 13.30 2.31 -0.68
C PHE A 254 14.57 1.63 -0.14
N THR A 255 15.15 2.19 0.91
CA THR A 255 16.31 1.60 1.59
C THR A 255 15.97 0.25 2.22
N ALA A 256 14.79 0.10 2.85
CA ALA A 256 14.32 -1.16 3.42
C ALA A 256 14.10 -2.23 2.34
N PHE A 257 13.50 -1.86 1.20
CA PHE A 257 13.35 -2.75 0.04
C PHE A 257 14.71 -3.24 -0.46
N LEU A 258 15.65 -2.31 -0.72
CA LEU A 258 16.97 -2.63 -1.26
C LEU A 258 17.81 -3.48 -0.30
N ARG A 259 17.63 -3.31 1.02
CA ARG A 259 18.27 -4.14 2.03
C ARG A 259 17.71 -5.57 2.04
N ALA A 260 16.41 -5.72 1.83
CA ALA A 260 15.74 -7.02 1.86
C ALA A 260 15.97 -7.85 0.59
N LEU A 261 15.98 -7.22 -0.58
CA LEU A 261 16.03 -7.92 -1.87
C LEU A 261 17.14 -8.99 -2.00
N PRO A 262 18.41 -8.74 -1.63
CA PRO A 262 19.48 -9.71 -1.83
C PRO A 262 19.33 -11.03 -1.05
N SER A 263 18.54 -11.06 0.02
CA SER A 263 18.33 -12.27 0.84
C SER A 263 17.15 -13.12 0.39
N LEU A 264 16.35 -12.63 -0.56
CA LEU A 264 15.12 -13.29 -0.98
C LEU A 264 15.36 -14.36 -2.04
N PRO A 265 14.72 -15.55 -1.90
CA PRO A 265 14.77 -16.59 -2.92
C PRO A 265 14.19 -16.12 -4.27
N LYS A 266 14.70 -16.72 -5.35
CA LYS A 266 14.25 -16.40 -6.72
C LYS A 266 12.98 -17.14 -7.09
N THR A 267 12.73 -18.28 -6.47
CA THR A 267 11.55 -19.12 -6.70
C THR A 267 10.77 -19.35 -5.42
N TRP A 268 9.45 -19.60 -5.54
CA TRP A 268 8.64 -20.00 -4.40
C TRP A 268 8.97 -21.41 -3.89
N ASP A 269 9.50 -22.28 -4.74
CA ASP A 269 9.86 -23.67 -4.38
C ASP A 269 11.03 -23.74 -3.39
N GLU A 270 11.95 -22.78 -3.45
CA GLU A 270 13.05 -22.64 -2.48
C GLU A 270 12.55 -22.36 -1.05
N VAL A 271 11.36 -21.77 -0.94
CA VAL A 271 10.71 -21.42 0.32
C VAL A 271 9.86 -22.57 0.85
N LEU A 272 9.20 -23.31 -0.04
CA LEU A 272 8.21 -24.33 0.29
C LEU A 272 8.77 -25.76 0.32
N LYS A 273 10.05 -25.93 0.72
CA LYS A 273 10.65 -27.27 0.78
C LYS A 273 9.78 -28.20 1.65
N PRO A 274 9.30 -29.35 1.13
CA PRO A 274 8.67 -30.34 1.98
C PRO A 274 9.69 -30.76 3.06
N PRO A 275 9.24 -31.00 4.30
CA PRO A 275 10.15 -31.49 5.33
C PRO A 275 10.80 -32.79 4.84
N ILE A 276 12.13 -32.85 4.91
CA ILE A 276 12.92 -34.08 4.73
C ILE A 276 12.58 -35.02 5.89
#